data_AF-A0A4S3JZU2-F1
#
_entry.id   AF-A0A4S3JZU2-F1
#
_cell.length_a   1.000
_cell.length_b   1.000
_cell.length_c   1.000
_cell.angle_alpha   90.00
_cell.angle_beta   90.00
_cell.angle_gamma   90.00
#
_symmetry.space_group_name_H-M   'P 1'
#
loop_
_entity.id
_entity.type
_entity.pdbx_description
1 polymer ?
#
loop_
_entity_poly.entity_id
_entity_poly.type
_entity_poly.pdbx_seq_one_letter_code
_entity_poly.pdbx_strand_id
1 'polypeptide(L)'
;MNPVTPRGAKAEEDVTKTLTLDEALEWAQDLRKEGNAEGALEILQQILQAEPHHAVALNHSGAIYCQLGDFDNGLAALRGSVESAPEYHDAHANLGLALMLRNDYAGAETQLARAIELDPKQIPPRVNLAVLRRNQGRMDDALKMLQALQDEVPHHPLVSHAMGNLLRLLGKTDEALTNDRLAGDFSNLTSMRSRAVIGMAHLGYLDLARAEAAKLVAIEPDNLSFQHIYVSLGGEPAPERAPDGYVREVFDDFADSFDTKLAELRYCAPELLADLLKRILGPSPGVIDLLDAGCGTGLFGKQIHTIVRRLDGVDLSGGMLRKAGTLGIYDELIEAELTAHLQSLSGQYQVIASADTLCYFGDIDPVALAAHGALTPGGWLIFSVEDGLDQEDGHRLQFNGRYAHREDYVRAVLARAGFEEPVIEKVTLRMEMAKPVPGLVCAARRPA
;
A
#
# COMPACT_ATOMS: atom_id res chain seq x y z
N MET A 1 -31.31 -23.53 15.58
CA MET A 1 -30.73 -22.26 15.13
C MET A 1 -30.26 -21.52 16.37
N ASN A 2 -28.95 -21.49 16.61
CA ASN A 2 -28.36 -20.66 17.67
C ASN A 2 -27.83 -19.36 17.02
N PRO A 3 -27.99 -18.20 17.68
CA PRO A 3 -27.76 -16.90 17.05
C PRO A 3 -26.27 -16.55 16.96
N VAL A 4 -25.86 -16.08 15.77
CA VAL A 4 -24.59 -15.42 15.48
C VAL A 4 -24.80 -13.92 15.75
N THR A 5 -24.08 -13.33 16.71
CA THR A 5 -24.28 -11.92 17.11
C THR A 5 -23.07 -11.06 16.72
N PRO A 6 -23.27 -9.93 16.03
CA PRO A 6 -22.17 -9.05 15.65
C PRO A 6 -21.71 -8.23 16.85
N ARG A 7 -20.40 -8.20 17.12
CA ARG A 7 -19.76 -7.21 17.99
C ARG A 7 -18.79 -6.36 17.16
N GLY A 8 -19.16 -5.11 16.91
CA GLY A 8 -18.26 -4.13 16.27
C GLY A 8 -18.95 -2.86 15.78
N ALA A 9 -19.17 -1.91 16.71
CA ALA A 9 -19.28 -0.45 16.55
C ALA A 9 -20.26 0.19 15.52
N LYS A 10 -21.45 0.59 15.97
CA LYS A 10 -21.85 1.98 16.35
C LYS A 10 -23.29 1.98 16.85
N ALA A 11 -23.57 2.78 17.87
CA ALA A 11 -24.78 2.76 18.66
C ALA A 11 -26.00 3.37 17.95
N GLU A 12 -27.16 2.75 18.23
CA GLU A 12 -28.52 3.30 18.26
C GLU A 12 -29.16 3.75 16.93
N GLU A 13 -29.67 2.77 16.17
CA GLU A 13 -31.12 2.46 16.09
C GLU A 13 -31.32 1.20 15.22
N ASP A 14 -32.38 0.45 15.56
CA ASP A 14 -32.95 -0.71 14.85
C ASP A 14 -32.40 -2.13 15.13
N VAL A 15 -33.19 -2.85 15.95
CA VAL A 15 -33.47 -4.30 16.04
C VAL A 15 -32.30 -5.24 15.71
N THR A 16 -31.91 -6.08 16.68
CA THR A 16 -31.06 -7.27 16.49
C THR A 16 -31.63 -8.18 15.40
N LYS A 17 -31.27 -7.92 14.14
CA LYS A 17 -31.44 -8.84 13.02
C LYS A 17 -30.47 -9.98 13.28
N THR A 18 -31.02 -11.11 13.69
CA THR A 18 -30.26 -12.36 13.69
C THR A 18 -30.07 -12.73 12.24
N LEU A 19 -28.83 -12.61 11.73
CA LEU A 19 -28.51 -13.03 10.38
C LEU A 19 -28.75 -14.54 10.25
N THR A 20 -29.34 -14.94 9.14
CA THR A 20 -29.35 -16.34 8.71
C THR A 20 -27.92 -16.79 8.37
N LEU A 21 -27.71 -18.11 8.28
CA LEU A 21 -26.39 -18.65 7.90
C LEU A 21 -25.95 -18.15 6.52
N ASP A 22 -26.89 -18.04 5.58
CA ASP A 22 -26.62 -17.54 4.23
C ASP A 22 -26.23 -16.05 4.25
N GLU A 23 -26.95 -15.21 5.01
CA GLU A 23 -26.61 -13.79 5.17
C GLU A 23 -25.26 -13.59 5.88
N ALA A 24 -24.94 -14.44 6.86
CA ALA A 24 -23.64 -14.41 7.53
C ALA A 24 -22.51 -14.85 6.58
N LEU A 25 -22.77 -15.83 5.72
CA LEU A 25 -21.82 -16.29 4.71
C LEU A 25 -21.56 -15.21 3.66
N GLU A 26 -22.61 -14.56 3.16
CA GLU A 26 -22.51 -13.45 2.21
C GLU A 26 -21.71 -12.29 2.82
N TRP A 27 -22.00 -11.94 4.08
CA TRP A 27 -21.26 -10.91 4.79
C TRP A 27 -19.77 -11.25 4.94
N ALA A 28 -19.43 -12.50 5.28
CA ALA A 28 -18.04 -12.94 5.34
C ALA A 28 -17.33 -12.83 3.98
N GLN A 29 -18.04 -13.11 2.88
CA GLN A 29 -17.48 -12.95 1.53
C GLN A 29 -17.26 -11.48 1.18
N ASP A 30 -18.15 -10.58 1.57
CA ASP A 30 -18.01 -9.15 1.31
C ASP A 30 -16.86 -8.53 2.12
N LEU A 31 -16.75 -8.88 3.41
CA LEU A 31 -15.59 -8.50 4.22
C LEU A 31 -14.26 -8.95 3.58
N ARG A 32 -14.24 -10.16 3.02
CA ARG A 32 -13.06 -10.66 2.30
C ARG A 32 -12.77 -9.84 1.03
N LYS A 33 -13.80 -9.45 0.25
CA LYS A 33 -13.62 -8.60 -0.94
C LYS A 33 -13.09 -7.21 -0.59
N GLU A 34 -13.49 -6.69 0.56
CA GLU A 34 -13.01 -5.42 1.13
C GLU A 34 -11.60 -5.51 1.71
N GLY A 35 -11.02 -6.71 1.78
CA GLY A 35 -9.68 -6.95 2.30
C GLY A 35 -9.61 -7.21 3.81
N ASN A 36 -10.76 -7.23 4.50
CA ASN A 36 -10.85 -7.57 5.92
C ASN A 36 -10.94 -9.09 6.13
N ALA A 37 -9.79 -9.77 5.96
CA ALA A 37 -9.69 -11.22 6.05
C ALA A 37 -9.95 -11.74 7.48
N GLU A 38 -9.51 -10.99 8.49
CA GLU A 38 -9.68 -11.31 9.91
C GLU A 38 -11.17 -11.25 10.29
N GLY A 39 -11.88 -10.17 9.93
CA GLY A 39 -13.32 -10.05 10.16
C GLY A 39 -14.12 -11.12 9.44
N ALA A 40 -13.74 -11.47 8.20
CA ALA A 40 -14.36 -12.57 7.47
C ALA A 40 -14.19 -13.92 8.21
N LEU A 41 -12.99 -14.20 8.75
CA LEU A 41 -12.74 -15.41 9.54
C LEU A 41 -13.54 -15.44 10.83
N GLU A 42 -13.72 -14.31 11.52
CA GLU A 42 -14.54 -14.24 12.74
C GLU A 42 -15.98 -14.64 12.46
N ILE A 43 -16.58 -14.17 11.37
CA ILE A 43 -17.95 -14.54 10.99
C ILE A 43 -18.03 -16.01 10.61
N LEU A 44 -17.07 -16.51 9.82
CA LEU A 44 -17.01 -17.92 9.43
C LEU A 44 -16.82 -18.85 10.63
N GLN A 45 -16.01 -18.46 11.61
CA GLN A 45 -15.85 -19.22 12.86
C GLN A 45 -17.17 -19.30 13.64
N GLN A 46 -17.97 -18.25 13.66
CA GLN A 46 -19.29 -18.30 14.30
C GLN A 46 -20.26 -19.24 13.56
N ILE A 47 -20.22 -19.26 12.22
CA ILE A 47 -20.96 -20.25 11.42
C ILE A 47 -20.50 -21.67 11.78
N LEU A 48 -19.20 -21.91 11.87
CA LEU A 48 -18.62 -23.23 12.18
C LEU A 48 -18.83 -23.65 13.64
N GLN A 49 -19.03 -22.72 14.57
CA GLN A 49 -19.47 -23.05 15.94
C GLN A 49 -20.90 -23.59 15.96
N ALA A 50 -21.79 -23.05 15.12
CA ALA A 50 -23.16 -23.51 15.00
C ALA A 50 -23.26 -24.81 14.18
N GLU A 51 -22.48 -24.91 13.10
CA GLU A 51 -22.45 -26.05 12.17
C GLU A 51 -21.00 -26.42 11.82
N PRO A 52 -20.35 -27.28 12.63
CA PRO A 52 -18.92 -27.63 12.49
C PRO A 52 -18.53 -28.24 11.15
N HIS A 53 -19.50 -28.81 10.41
CA HIS A 53 -19.31 -29.47 9.12
C HIS A 53 -19.93 -28.66 7.96
N HIS A 54 -20.17 -27.36 8.14
CA HIS A 54 -20.73 -26.51 7.08
C HIS A 54 -19.73 -26.33 5.93
N ALA A 55 -19.90 -27.09 4.85
CA ALA A 55 -18.91 -27.24 3.79
C ALA A 55 -18.50 -25.91 3.15
N VAL A 56 -19.44 -24.99 2.91
CA VAL A 56 -19.15 -23.69 2.28
C VAL A 56 -18.34 -22.78 3.21
N ALA A 57 -18.63 -22.80 4.51
CA ALA A 57 -17.90 -22.00 5.49
C ALA A 57 -16.47 -22.55 5.71
N LEU A 58 -16.32 -23.87 5.73
CA LEU A 58 -15.01 -24.54 5.75
C LEU A 58 -14.20 -24.20 4.49
N ASN A 59 -14.82 -24.19 3.30
CA ASN A 59 -14.16 -23.82 2.05
C ASN A 59 -13.66 -22.36 2.08
N HIS A 60 -14.50 -21.40 2.48
CA HIS A 60 -14.10 -20.01 2.56
C HIS A 60 -13.03 -19.77 3.63
N SER A 61 -13.17 -20.37 4.82
CA SER A 61 -12.15 -20.29 5.87
C SER A 61 -10.81 -20.82 5.37
N GLY A 62 -10.84 -21.98 4.72
CA GLY A 62 -9.66 -22.60 4.16
C GLY A 62 -8.96 -21.75 3.09
N ALA A 63 -9.74 -21.13 2.21
CA ALA A 63 -9.21 -20.18 1.22
C ALA A 63 -8.58 -18.94 1.87
N ILE A 64 -9.20 -18.38 2.93
CA ILE A 64 -8.67 -17.22 3.64
C ILE A 64 -7.40 -17.57 4.43
N TYR A 65 -7.37 -18.69 5.15
CA TYR A 65 -6.15 -19.15 5.83
C TYR A 65 -4.98 -19.34 4.85
N CYS A 66 -5.23 -19.94 3.68
CA CYS A 66 -4.20 -20.06 2.64
C CYS A 66 -3.73 -18.68 2.12
N GLN A 67 -4.64 -17.72 1.97
CA GLN A 67 -4.31 -16.34 1.56
C GLN A 67 -3.43 -15.63 2.61
N LEU A 68 -3.65 -15.91 3.90
CA LEU A 68 -2.85 -15.39 5.01
C LEU A 68 -1.55 -16.18 5.26
N GLY A 69 -1.29 -17.22 4.47
CA GLY A 69 -0.10 -18.07 4.60
C GLY A 69 -0.19 -19.16 5.68
N ASP A 70 -1.31 -19.28 6.38
CA ASP A 70 -1.59 -20.36 7.33
C ASP A 70 -2.09 -21.60 6.58
N PHE A 71 -1.15 -22.27 5.90
CA PHE A 71 -1.48 -23.44 5.08
C PHE A 71 -1.93 -24.66 5.88
N ASP A 72 -1.55 -24.76 7.15
CA ASP A 72 -1.89 -25.92 7.97
C ASP A 72 -3.38 -25.88 8.36
N ASN A 73 -3.86 -24.74 8.85
CA ASN A 73 -5.29 -24.53 9.08
C ASN A 73 -6.08 -24.47 7.76
N GLY A 74 -5.50 -23.87 6.71
CA GLY A 74 -6.11 -23.80 5.39
C GLY A 74 -6.40 -25.18 4.79
N LEU A 75 -5.40 -26.07 4.77
CA LEU A 75 -5.57 -27.43 4.26
C LEU A 75 -6.53 -28.26 5.13
N ALA A 76 -6.49 -28.10 6.45
CA ALA A 76 -7.41 -28.80 7.35
C ALA A 76 -8.87 -28.41 7.05
N ALA A 77 -9.16 -27.10 6.94
CA ALA A 77 -10.50 -26.62 6.62
C ALA A 77 -10.97 -27.05 5.22
N LEU A 78 -10.10 -26.98 4.20
CA LEU A 78 -10.44 -27.41 2.84
C LEU A 78 -10.71 -28.92 2.76
N ARG A 79 -9.94 -29.75 3.48
CA ARG A 79 -10.21 -31.20 3.60
C ARG A 79 -11.54 -31.45 4.30
N GLY A 80 -11.81 -30.77 5.41
CA GLY A 80 -13.09 -30.86 6.11
C GLY A 80 -14.27 -30.47 5.21
N SER A 81 -14.10 -29.47 4.34
CA SER A 81 -15.12 -29.08 3.35
C SER A 81 -15.42 -30.21 2.36
N VAL A 82 -14.37 -30.82 1.78
CA VAL A 82 -14.50 -31.97 0.86
C VAL A 82 -15.11 -33.18 1.56
N GLU A 83 -14.73 -33.46 2.81
CA GLU A 83 -15.31 -34.57 3.58
C GLU A 83 -16.80 -34.34 3.89
N SER A 84 -17.19 -33.08 4.16
CA SER A 84 -18.57 -32.72 4.49
C SER A 84 -19.47 -32.69 3.25
N ALA A 85 -18.93 -32.31 2.09
CA ALA A 85 -19.64 -32.28 0.81
C ALA A 85 -18.73 -32.75 -0.35
N PRO A 86 -18.66 -34.08 -0.61
CA PRO A 86 -17.76 -34.66 -1.64
C PRO A 86 -18.07 -34.28 -3.10
N GLU A 87 -19.20 -33.61 -3.35
CA GLU A 87 -19.59 -33.11 -4.68
C GLU A 87 -19.40 -31.59 -4.80
N TYR A 88 -18.85 -30.94 -3.77
CA TYR A 88 -18.64 -29.49 -3.78
C TYR A 88 -17.37 -29.14 -4.57
N HIS A 89 -17.56 -28.81 -5.85
CA HIS A 89 -16.47 -28.56 -6.80
C HIS A 89 -15.49 -27.45 -6.36
N ASP A 90 -15.96 -26.37 -5.70
CA ASP A 90 -15.09 -25.27 -5.27
C ASP A 90 -14.12 -25.69 -4.16
N ALA A 91 -14.57 -26.57 -3.26
CA ALA A 91 -13.72 -27.13 -2.21
C ALA A 91 -12.60 -27.99 -2.81
N HIS A 92 -12.91 -28.81 -3.82
CA HIS A 92 -11.90 -29.56 -4.58
C HIS A 92 -10.93 -28.64 -5.33
N ALA A 93 -11.41 -27.56 -5.96
CA ALA A 93 -10.57 -26.62 -6.69
C ALA A 93 -9.61 -25.88 -5.74
N ASN A 94 -10.11 -25.37 -4.62
CA ASN A 94 -9.33 -24.66 -3.61
C ASN A 94 -8.35 -25.58 -2.89
N LEU A 95 -8.76 -26.82 -2.55
CA LEU A 95 -7.85 -27.82 -1.97
C LEU A 95 -6.73 -28.18 -2.96
N GLY A 96 -7.07 -28.35 -4.24
CA GLY A 96 -6.08 -28.60 -5.29
C GLY A 96 -5.05 -27.48 -5.42
N LEU A 97 -5.49 -26.23 -5.38
CA LEU A 97 -4.60 -25.06 -5.38
C LEU A 97 -3.69 -25.03 -4.14
N ALA A 98 -4.26 -25.23 -2.94
CA ALA A 98 -3.51 -25.22 -1.69
C ALA A 98 -2.44 -26.34 -1.64
N LEU A 99 -2.76 -27.54 -2.13
CA LEU A 99 -1.81 -28.65 -2.24
C LEU A 99 -0.70 -28.33 -3.25
N MET A 100 -1.03 -27.68 -4.37
CA MET A 100 -0.03 -27.25 -5.35
C MET A 100 0.97 -26.24 -4.75
N LEU A 101 0.50 -25.29 -3.94
CA LEU A 101 1.35 -24.32 -3.23
C LEU A 101 2.28 -24.99 -2.21
N ARG A 102 1.87 -26.15 -1.65
CA ARG A 102 2.69 -26.98 -0.77
C ARG A 102 3.54 -28.02 -1.50
N ASN A 103 3.60 -27.94 -2.84
CA ASN A 103 4.31 -28.87 -3.72
C ASN A 103 3.81 -30.34 -3.65
N ASP A 104 2.64 -30.60 -3.08
CA ASP A 104 1.97 -31.89 -3.20
C ASP A 104 1.22 -31.97 -4.54
N TYR A 105 1.99 -32.20 -5.61
CA TYR A 105 1.46 -32.21 -6.96
C TYR A 105 0.54 -33.41 -7.24
N ALA A 106 0.76 -34.55 -6.58
CA ALA A 106 -0.08 -35.73 -6.76
C ALA A 106 -1.47 -35.53 -6.12
N GLY A 107 -1.49 -35.00 -4.90
CA GLY A 107 -2.73 -34.60 -4.24
C GLY A 107 -3.45 -33.51 -5.01
N ALA A 108 -2.74 -32.46 -5.43
CA ALA A 108 -3.31 -31.36 -6.20
C ALA A 108 -3.93 -31.82 -7.52
N GLU A 109 -3.26 -32.70 -8.27
CA GLU A 109 -3.78 -33.27 -9.51
C GLU A 109 -5.10 -34.03 -9.28
N THR A 110 -5.17 -34.84 -8.22
CA THR A 110 -6.37 -35.60 -7.87
C THR A 110 -7.56 -34.66 -7.60
N GLN A 111 -7.32 -33.61 -6.81
CA GLN A 111 -8.38 -32.68 -6.41
C GLN A 111 -8.83 -31.77 -7.56
N LEU A 112 -7.89 -31.26 -8.36
CA LEU A 112 -8.21 -30.46 -9.54
C LEU A 112 -8.95 -31.28 -10.60
N ALA A 113 -8.55 -32.54 -10.83
CA ALA A 113 -9.27 -33.43 -11.75
C ALA A 113 -10.72 -33.68 -11.28
N ARG A 114 -10.92 -33.89 -9.97
CA ARG A 114 -12.27 -34.05 -9.40
C ARG A 114 -13.11 -32.78 -9.53
N ALA A 115 -12.53 -31.61 -9.31
CA ALA A 115 -13.23 -30.33 -9.53
C ALA A 115 -13.70 -30.16 -10.98
N ILE A 116 -12.86 -30.54 -11.95
CA ILE A 116 -13.19 -30.48 -13.38
C ILE A 116 -14.25 -31.52 -13.76
N GLU A 117 -14.21 -32.71 -13.17
CA GLU A 117 -15.24 -33.73 -13.39
C GLU A 117 -16.63 -33.27 -12.90
N LEU A 118 -16.67 -32.65 -11.71
CA LEU A 118 -17.89 -32.14 -11.09
C LEU A 118 -18.46 -30.91 -11.82
N ASP A 119 -17.60 -29.99 -12.27
CA ASP A 119 -18.00 -28.88 -13.15
C ASP A 119 -16.95 -28.61 -14.25
N PRO A 120 -17.15 -29.18 -15.46
CA PRO A 120 -16.23 -29.01 -16.58
C PRO A 120 -16.14 -27.57 -17.14
N LYS A 121 -17.11 -26.71 -16.82
CA LYS A 121 -17.15 -25.33 -17.32
C LYS A 121 -16.29 -24.37 -16.50
N GLN A 122 -15.92 -24.76 -15.27
CA GLN A 122 -15.05 -23.95 -14.43
C GLN A 122 -13.66 -23.78 -15.02
N ILE A 123 -13.30 -22.54 -15.31
CA ILE A 123 -12.00 -22.18 -15.88
C ILE A 123 -10.85 -22.29 -14.88
N PRO A 124 -10.97 -21.81 -13.61
CA PRO A 124 -9.85 -21.81 -12.67
C PRO A 124 -9.19 -23.18 -12.42
N PRO A 125 -9.91 -24.28 -12.13
CA PRO A 125 -9.28 -25.58 -11.91
C PRO A 125 -8.61 -26.15 -13.16
N ARG A 126 -9.14 -25.86 -14.36
CA ARG A 126 -8.53 -26.25 -15.65
C ARG A 126 -7.20 -25.52 -15.89
N VAL A 127 -7.17 -24.21 -15.61
CA VAL A 127 -5.94 -23.41 -15.65
C VAL A 127 -4.93 -23.88 -14.60
N ASN A 128 -5.38 -24.12 -13.36
CA ASN A 128 -4.52 -24.61 -12.28
C ASN A 128 -3.90 -25.97 -12.62
N LEU A 129 -4.63 -26.86 -13.29
CA LEU A 129 -4.08 -28.15 -13.73
C LEU A 129 -3.00 -27.97 -14.81
N ALA A 130 -3.18 -27.03 -15.74
CA ALA A 130 -2.13 -26.69 -16.71
C ALA A 130 -0.89 -26.07 -16.04
N VAL A 131 -1.09 -25.19 -15.04
CA VAL A 131 0.00 -24.64 -14.22
C VAL A 131 0.74 -25.74 -13.45
N LEU A 132 0.02 -26.72 -12.91
CA LEU A 132 0.60 -27.87 -12.24
C LEU A 132 1.48 -28.70 -13.21
N ARG A 133 1.01 -28.95 -14.44
CA ARG A 133 1.81 -29.64 -15.47
C ARG A 133 3.09 -28.90 -15.79
N ARG A 134 3.02 -27.57 -15.93
CA ARG A 134 4.19 -26.71 -16.10
C ARG A 134 5.16 -26.84 -14.92
N ASN A 135 4.67 -26.79 -13.68
CA ASN A 135 5.52 -26.91 -12.49
C ASN A 135 6.21 -28.28 -12.38
N GLN A 136 5.61 -29.32 -12.96
CA GLN A 136 6.21 -30.65 -13.11
C GLN A 136 7.17 -30.76 -14.31
N GLY A 137 7.48 -29.67 -15.01
CA GLY A 137 8.34 -29.64 -16.20
C GLY A 137 7.66 -30.13 -17.49
N ARG A 138 6.37 -30.50 -17.44
CA ARG A 138 5.58 -30.95 -18.60
C ARG A 138 4.98 -29.76 -19.33
N MET A 139 5.85 -28.93 -19.91
CA MET A 139 5.45 -27.67 -20.55
C MET A 139 4.61 -27.88 -21.82
N ASP A 140 4.89 -28.93 -22.60
CA ASP A 140 4.11 -29.23 -23.82
C ASP A 140 2.67 -29.64 -23.51
N ASP A 141 2.47 -30.41 -22.43
CA ASP A 141 1.14 -30.80 -21.97
C ASP A 141 0.36 -29.57 -21.49
N ALA A 142 1.01 -28.72 -20.69
CA ALA A 142 0.43 -27.46 -20.23
C ALA A 142 0.01 -26.55 -21.39
N LEU A 143 0.85 -26.48 -22.44
CA LEU A 143 0.58 -25.66 -23.61
C LEU A 143 -0.64 -26.18 -24.38
N LYS A 144 -0.69 -27.48 -24.67
CA LYS A 144 -1.85 -28.10 -25.34
C LYS A 144 -3.14 -27.90 -24.54
N MET A 145 -3.07 -28.03 -23.22
CA MET A 145 -4.23 -27.82 -22.34
C MET A 145 -4.74 -26.38 -22.41
N LEU A 146 -3.84 -25.40 -22.31
CA LEU A 146 -4.22 -23.99 -22.40
C LEU A 146 -4.71 -23.60 -23.80
N GLN A 147 -4.18 -24.22 -24.85
CA GLN A 147 -4.61 -23.97 -26.23
C GLN A 147 -6.04 -24.47 -26.44
N ALA A 148 -6.30 -25.72 -26.06
CA ALA A 148 -7.65 -26.28 -26.13
C ALA A 148 -8.65 -25.46 -25.29
N LEU A 149 -8.22 -24.95 -24.13
CA LEU A 149 -9.04 -24.08 -23.29
C LEU A 149 -9.28 -22.71 -23.94
N GLN A 150 -8.28 -22.12 -24.58
CA GLN A 150 -8.39 -20.84 -25.28
C GLN A 150 -9.28 -20.94 -26.52
N ASP A 151 -9.27 -22.07 -27.21
CA ASP A 151 -10.16 -22.35 -28.35
C ASP A 151 -11.63 -22.44 -27.89
N GLU A 152 -11.88 -22.99 -26.69
CA GLU A 152 -13.22 -23.12 -26.12
C GLU A 152 -13.74 -21.81 -25.51
N VAL A 153 -12.88 -21.05 -24.82
CA VAL A 153 -13.19 -19.74 -24.26
C VAL A 153 -12.24 -18.64 -24.77
N PRO A 154 -12.45 -18.17 -26.02
CA PRO A 154 -11.62 -17.13 -26.61
C PRO A 154 -11.60 -15.87 -25.76
N HIS A 155 -10.43 -15.25 -25.66
CA HIS A 155 -10.21 -13.98 -24.94
C HIS A 155 -10.51 -14.02 -23.42
N HIS A 156 -10.57 -15.20 -22.80
CA HIS A 156 -10.75 -15.28 -21.35
C HIS A 156 -9.49 -14.79 -20.60
N PRO A 157 -9.57 -13.74 -19.74
CA PRO A 157 -8.41 -13.11 -19.13
C PRO A 157 -7.44 -14.06 -18.41
N LEU A 158 -7.97 -14.95 -17.56
CA LEU A 158 -7.18 -15.92 -16.81
C LEU A 158 -6.45 -16.92 -17.71
N VAL A 159 -7.05 -17.31 -18.84
CA VAL A 159 -6.48 -18.29 -19.78
C VAL A 159 -5.37 -17.63 -20.58
N SER A 160 -5.64 -16.44 -21.13
CA SER A 160 -4.65 -15.61 -21.83
C SER A 160 -3.45 -15.30 -20.92
N HIS A 161 -3.70 -14.99 -19.64
CA HIS A 161 -2.65 -14.74 -18.66
C HIS A 161 -1.77 -15.99 -18.40
N ALA A 162 -2.39 -17.15 -18.16
CA ALA A 162 -1.66 -18.40 -17.97
C ALA A 162 -0.85 -18.78 -19.21
N MET A 163 -1.41 -18.54 -20.40
CA MET A 163 -0.77 -18.76 -21.69
C MET A 163 0.45 -17.85 -21.86
N GLY A 164 0.32 -16.54 -21.61
CA GLY A 164 1.43 -15.59 -21.70
C GLY A 164 2.62 -15.98 -20.81
N ASN A 165 2.34 -16.41 -19.57
CA ASN A 165 3.38 -16.91 -18.66
C ASN A 165 4.09 -18.17 -19.18
N LEU A 166 3.35 -19.12 -19.73
CA LEU A 166 3.92 -20.36 -20.26
C LEU A 166 4.76 -20.09 -21.52
N LEU A 167 4.25 -19.25 -22.43
CA LEU A 167 4.93 -18.87 -23.66
C LEU A 167 6.25 -18.13 -23.39
N ARG A 168 6.30 -17.27 -22.36
CA ARG A 168 7.56 -16.66 -21.89
C ARG A 168 8.61 -17.69 -21.51
N LEU A 169 8.21 -18.71 -20.73
CA LEU A 169 9.13 -19.77 -20.30
C LEU A 169 9.62 -20.63 -21.48
N LEU A 170 8.82 -20.72 -22.54
CA LEU A 170 9.17 -21.39 -23.79
C LEU A 170 9.96 -20.50 -24.77
N GLY A 171 10.28 -19.25 -24.40
CA GLY A 171 10.99 -18.30 -25.26
C GLY A 171 10.16 -17.72 -26.41
N LYS A 172 8.84 -17.89 -26.39
CA LYS A 172 7.90 -17.43 -27.42
C LYS A 172 7.37 -16.03 -27.09
N THR A 173 8.26 -15.04 -27.14
CA THR A 173 8.01 -13.68 -26.63
C THR A 173 6.85 -12.98 -27.36
N ASP A 174 6.74 -13.07 -28.67
CA ASP A 174 5.69 -12.36 -29.43
C ASP A 174 4.29 -12.94 -29.18
N GLU A 175 4.20 -14.27 -29.07
CA GLU A 175 2.95 -14.96 -28.71
C GLU A 175 2.56 -14.63 -27.26
N ALA A 176 3.53 -14.49 -26.35
CA ALA A 176 3.29 -14.08 -24.97
C ALA A 176 2.73 -12.65 -24.89
N LEU A 177 3.32 -11.69 -25.59
CA LEU A 177 2.83 -10.30 -25.63
C LEU A 177 1.42 -10.20 -26.21
N THR A 178 1.11 -11.01 -27.23
CA THR A 178 -0.24 -11.10 -27.77
C THR A 178 -1.22 -11.60 -26.71
N ASN A 179 -0.84 -12.62 -25.95
CA ASN A 179 -1.67 -13.16 -24.87
C ASN A 179 -1.79 -12.20 -23.68
N ASP A 180 -0.78 -11.41 -23.35
CA ASP A 180 -0.88 -10.40 -22.30
C ASP A 180 -1.90 -9.30 -22.70
N ARG A 181 -1.88 -8.87 -23.97
CA ARG A 181 -2.90 -7.94 -24.49
C ARG A 181 -4.31 -8.52 -24.43
N LEU A 182 -4.45 -9.81 -24.76
CA LEU A 182 -5.72 -10.53 -24.66
C LEU A 182 -6.17 -10.79 -23.22
N ALA A 183 -5.24 -10.81 -22.26
CA ALA A 183 -5.58 -10.90 -20.85
C ALA A 183 -6.25 -9.62 -20.34
N GLY A 184 -6.07 -8.50 -21.05
CA GLY A 184 -6.61 -7.20 -20.66
C GLY A 184 -6.09 -6.75 -19.30
N ASP A 185 -6.90 -5.97 -18.58
CA ASP A 185 -6.59 -5.48 -17.24
C ASP A 185 -6.71 -6.60 -16.18
N PHE A 186 -5.84 -7.59 -16.28
CA PHE A 186 -5.55 -8.58 -15.24
C PHE A 186 -4.68 -7.91 -14.14
N SER A 187 -5.03 -6.67 -13.77
CA SER A 187 -4.35 -5.80 -12.80
C SER A 187 -4.06 -6.48 -11.47
N ASN A 188 -4.81 -7.55 -11.15
CA ASN A 188 -4.64 -8.32 -9.94
C ASN A 188 -3.31 -9.11 -9.85
N LEU A 189 -2.70 -9.61 -10.94
CA LEU A 189 -1.42 -10.33 -10.77
C LEU A 189 -0.21 -9.40 -10.65
N THR A 190 -0.12 -8.36 -11.47
CA THR A 190 0.96 -7.39 -11.33
C THR A 190 0.86 -6.67 -9.98
N SER A 191 -0.36 -6.34 -9.53
CA SER A 191 -0.61 -5.80 -8.18
C SER A 191 -0.40 -6.82 -7.05
N MET A 192 -0.62 -8.12 -7.27
CA MET A 192 -0.25 -9.15 -6.28
C MET A 192 1.26 -9.35 -6.22
N ARG A 193 1.96 -9.29 -7.36
CA ARG A 193 3.42 -9.39 -7.41
C ARG A 193 4.09 -8.16 -6.80
N SER A 194 3.57 -6.95 -7.05
CA SER A 194 4.07 -5.74 -6.39
C SER A 194 3.84 -5.79 -4.87
N ARG A 195 2.68 -6.27 -4.41
CA ARG A 195 2.45 -6.55 -2.98
C ARG A 195 3.39 -7.60 -2.41
N ALA A 196 3.70 -8.66 -3.16
CA ALA A 196 4.68 -9.67 -2.76
C ALA A 196 6.11 -9.09 -2.66
N VAL A 197 6.50 -8.20 -3.58
CA VAL A 197 7.78 -7.47 -3.53
C VAL A 197 7.89 -6.69 -2.22
N ILE A 198 6.87 -5.91 -1.89
CA ILE A 198 6.82 -5.14 -0.63
C ILE A 198 6.87 -6.07 0.58
N GLY A 199 6.09 -7.15 0.58
CA GLY A 199 6.09 -8.15 1.65
C GLY A 199 7.47 -8.80 1.86
N MET A 200 8.16 -9.18 0.78
CA MET A 200 9.52 -9.71 0.84
C MET A 200 10.51 -8.70 1.42
N ALA A 201 10.38 -7.42 1.05
CA ALA A 201 11.21 -6.35 1.59
C ALA A 201 11.03 -6.19 3.11
N HIS A 202 9.78 -6.19 3.59
CA HIS A 202 9.47 -6.14 5.04
C HIS A 202 10.00 -7.35 5.81
N LEU A 203 10.08 -8.52 5.17
CA LEU A 203 10.66 -9.74 5.75
C LEU A 203 12.20 -9.78 5.66
N GLY A 204 12.84 -8.77 5.05
CA GLY A 204 14.30 -8.66 4.93
C GLY A 204 14.89 -9.37 3.71
N TYR A 205 14.07 -9.93 2.81
CA TYR A 205 14.52 -10.59 1.58
C TYR A 205 14.79 -9.58 0.45
N LEU A 206 15.66 -8.59 0.72
CA LEU A 206 15.88 -7.44 -0.17
C LEU A 206 16.40 -7.82 -1.56
N ASP A 207 17.32 -8.79 -1.66
CA ASP A 207 17.84 -9.23 -2.97
C ASP A 207 16.76 -9.89 -3.84
N LEU A 208 15.90 -10.70 -3.22
CA LEU A 208 14.79 -11.35 -3.90
C LEU A 208 13.71 -10.33 -4.29
N ALA A 209 13.38 -9.42 -3.38
CA ALA A 209 12.45 -8.32 -3.64
C ALA A 209 12.94 -7.48 -4.83
N ARG A 210 14.24 -7.12 -4.87
CA ARG A 210 14.85 -6.38 -5.98
C ARG A 210 14.74 -7.15 -7.30
N ALA A 211 15.04 -8.46 -7.28
CA ALA A 211 14.97 -9.30 -8.48
C ALA A 211 13.54 -9.41 -9.03
N GLU A 212 12.52 -9.51 -8.17
CA GLU A 212 11.12 -9.50 -8.60
C GLU A 212 10.65 -8.11 -9.04
N ALA A 213 11.10 -7.03 -8.38
CA ALA A 213 10.83 -5.66 -8.81
C ALA A 213 11.40 -5.37 -10.21
N ALA A 214 12.60 -5.86 -10.53
CA ALA A 214 13.18 -5.74 -11.87
C ALA A 214 12.27 -6.36 -12.95
N LYS A 215 11.62 -7.48 -12.64
CA LYS A 215 10.67 -8.12 -13.56
C LYS A 215 9.41 -7.29 -13.73
N LEU A 216 8.93 -6.63 -12.68
CA LEU A 216 7.78 -5.72 -12.77
C LEU A 216 8.07 -4.54 -13.68
N VAL A 217 9.24 -3.92 -13.52
CA VAL A 217 9.72 -2.84 -14.40
C VAL A 217 9.87 -3.35 -15.84
N ALA A 218 10.37 -4.56 -16.05
CA ALA A 218 10.47 -5.13 -17.39
C ALA A 218 9.11 -5.40 -18.06
N ILE A 219 8.06 -5.66 -17.27
CA ILE A 219 6.69 -5.90 -17.77
C ILE A 219 5.99 -4.58 -18.07
N GLU A 220 6.07 -3.61 -17.16
CA GLU A 220 5.48 -2.28 -17.29
C GLU A 220 6.56 -1.21 -17.07
N PRO A 221 7.38 -0.91 -18.10
CA PRO A 221 8.52 -0.01 -17.96
C PRO A 221 8.11 1.44 -17.69
N ASP A 222 6.87 1.82 -18.04
CA ASP A 222 6.35 3.18 -17.82
C ASP A 222 5.61 3.32 -16.48
N ASN A 223 5.49 2.24 -15.69
CA ASN A 223 4.80 2.29 -14.40
C ASN A 223 5.71 2.90 -13.31
N LEU A 224 5.41 4.14 -12.93
CA LEU A 224 6.24 4.94 -12.02
C LEU A 224 6.34 4.31 -10.62
N SER A 225 5.29 3.62 -10.17
CA SER A 225 5.31 2.91 -8.89
C SER A 225 6.28 1.72 -8.90
N PHE A 226 6.36 0.96 -10.00
CA PHE A 226 7.31 -0.15 -10.10
C PHE A 226 8.74 0.33 -10.25
N GLN A 227 8.96 1.41 -11.02
CA GLN A 227 10.26 2.06 -11.10
C GLN A 227 10.73 2.49 -9.71
N HIS A 228 9.87 3.18 -8.95
CA HIS A 228 10.24 3.68 -7.61
C HIS A 228 10.51 2.55 -6.61
N ILE A 229 9.71 1.47 -6.62
CA ILE A 229 9.97 0.28 -5.79
C ILE A 229 11.31 -0.38 -6.17
N TYR A 230 11.63 -0.47 -7.47
CA TYR A 230 12.88 -1.07 -7.90
C TYR A 230 14.09 -0.25 -7.46
N VAL A 231 14.03 1.08 -7.59
CA VAL A 231 15.05 2.01 -7.11
C VAL A 231 15.19 1.95 -5.59
N SER A 232 14.08 1.88 -4.84
CA SER A 232 14.09 1.81 -3.36
C SER A 232 14.73 0.52 -2.82
N LEU A 233 14.77 -0.53 -3.63
CA LEU A 233 15.43 -1.80 -3.33
C LEU A 233 16.89 -1.85 -3.81
N GLY A 234 17.44 -0.73 -4.30
CA GLY A 234 18.81 -0.63 -4.81
C GLY A 234 18.99 -1.22 -6.21
N GLY A 235 17.94 -1.26 -7.02
CA GLY A 235 17.99 -1.68 -8.42
C GLY A 235 18.75 -0.72 -9.32
N GLU A 236 18.67 0.57 -9.01
CA GLU A 236 19.35 1.68 -9.68
C GLU A 236 19.76 2.73 -8.63
N PRO A 237 20.67 3.67 -8.97
CA PRO A 237 21.00 4.78 -8.08
C PRO A 237 19.75 5.58 -7.69
N ALA A 238 19.58 5.83 -6.40
CA ALA A 238 18.47 6.65 -5.92
C ALA A 238 18.61 8.09 -6.46
N PRO A 239 17.53 8.70 -6.98
CA PRO A 239 17.54 10.10 -7.36
C PRO A 239 17.68 11.01 -6.13
N GLU A 240 17.92 12.30 -6.34
CA GLU A 240 17.99 13.27 -5.23
C GLU A 240 16.64 13.44 -4.53
N ARG A 241 15.53 13.14 -5.21
CA ARG A 241 14.17 13.08 -4.65
C ARG A 241 13.27 12.18 -5.49
N ALA A 242 12.14 11.78 -4.94
CA ALA A 242 11.13 11.01 -5.66
C ALA A 242 10.59 11.80 -6.87
N PRO A 243 10.38 11.16 -8.04
CA PRO A 243 9.87 11.83 -9.24
C PRO A 243 8.46 12.41 -9.04
N ASP A 244 8.19 13.57 -9.66
CA ASP A 244 6.89 14.25 -9.55
C ASP A 244 5.71 13.39 -10.01
N GLY A 245 5.88 12.66 -11.11
CA GLY A 245 4.84 11.76 -11.62
C GLY A 245 4.49 10.67 -10.60
N TYR A 246 5.51 10.05 -10.00
CA TYR A 246 5.32 9.02 -8.98
C TYR A 246 4.58 9.57 -7.76
N VAL A 247 5.04 10.70 -7.21
CA VAL A 247 4.41 11.32 -6.03
C VAL A 247 2.96 11.68 -6.33
N ARG A 248 2.69 12.29 -7.48
CA ARG A 248 1.32 12.66 -7.89
C ARG A 248 0.40 11.46 -8.02
N GLU A 249 0.82 10.42 -8.75
CA GLU A 249 0.02 9.20 -8.95
C GLU A 249 -0.31 8.52 -7.62
N VAL A 250 0.69 8.31 -6.76
CA VAL A 250 0.48 7.72 -5.44
C VAL A 250 -0.52 8.55 -4.63
N PHE A 251 -0.38 9.86 -4.57
CA PHE A 251 -1.28 10.65 -3.73
C PHE A 251 -2.66 10.87 -4.34
N ASP A 252 -2.81 10.94 -5.67
CA ASP A 252 -4.12 11.01 -6.32
C ASP A 252 -4.91 9.70 -6.13
N ASP A 253 -4.25 8.54 -6.27
CA ASP A 253 -4.87 7.22 -6.07
C ASP A 253 -5.21 6.97 -4.59
N PHE A 254 -4.39 7.47 -3.67
CA PHE A 254 -4.62 7.29 -2.24
C PHE A 254 -5.60 8.31 -1.66
N ALA A 255 -5.68 9.51 -2.24
CA ALA A 255 -6.89 10.32 -2.39
C ALA A 255 -7.97 10.00 -1.37
N ASP A 256 -8.97 9.26 -1.84
CA ASP A 256 -10.21 8.95 -1.13
C ASP A 256 -10.02 8.13 0.15
N SER A 257 -9.01 7.27 0.21
CA SER A 257 -8.73 6.36 1.34
C SER A 257 -7.68 6.84 2.35
N PHE A 258 -7.05 8.00 2.09
CA PHE A 258 -5.84 8.45 2.78
C PHE A 258 -6.00 8.57 4.31
N ASP A 259 -6.97 9.35 4.78
CA ASP A 259 -7.18 9.61 6.21
C ASP A 259 -7.51 8.32 6.99
N THR A 260 -8.28 7.40 6.39
CA THR A 260 -8.64 6.11 7.00
C THR A 260 -7.40 5.22 7.17
N LYS A 261 -6.56 5.11 6.14
CA LYS A 261 -5.32 4.34 6.18
C LYS A 261 -4.32 4.92 7.20
N LEU A 262 -4.23 6.25 7.32
CA LEU A 262 -3.36 6.89 8.31
C LEU A 262 -3.78 6.63 9.76
N ALA A 263 -5.09 6.53 10.02
CA ALA A 263 -5.60 6.21 11.36
C ALA A 263 -5.14 4.81 11.83
N GLU A 264 -5.08 3.84 10.92
CA GLU A 264 -4.59 2.48 11.21
C GLU A 264 -3.09 2.45 11.53
N LEU A 265 -2.31 3.37 10.93
CA LEU A 265 -0.87 3.51 11.15
C LEU A 265 -0.53 4.27 12.44
N ARG A 266 -1.50 4.73 13.23
CA ARG A 266 -1.26 5.65 14.37
C ARG A 266 -0.34 6.81 13.99
N TYR A 267 -0.56 7.34 12.79
CA TYR A 267 0.22 8.45 12.22
C TYR A 267 -0.01 9.73 13.04
N CYS A 268 1.07 10.43 13.41
CA CYS A 268 1.01 11.58 14.31
C CYS A 268 1.96 12.74 13.96
N ALA A 269 2.58 12.72 12.76
CA ALA A 269 3.48 13.79 12.35
C ALA A 269 2.84 15.21 12.36
N PRO A 270 1.59 15.40 11.90
CA PRO A 270 0.92 16.70 11.94
C PRO A 270 0.72 17.24 13.37
N GLU A 271 0.31 16.38 14.30
CA GLU A 271 0.13 16.71 15.71
C GLU A 271 1.46 17.11 16.37
N LEU A 272 2.50 16.29 16.17
CA LEU A 272 3.83 16.55 16.71
C LEU A 272 4.40 17.88 16.19
N LEU A 273 4.23 18.16 14.90
CA LEU A 273 4.69 19.40 14.28
C LEU A 273 3.90 20.61 14.78
N ALA A 274 2.57 20.47 14.96
CA ALA A 274 1.72 21.53 15.52
C ALA A 274 2.07 21.84 16.99
N ASP A 275 2.38 20.83 17.79
CA ASP A 275 2.82 21.00 19.18
C ASP A 275 4.19 21.67 19.26
N LEU A 276 5.13 21.31 18.37
CA LEU A 276 6.39 22.03 18.24
C LEU A 276 6.15 23.51 17.87
N LEU A 277 5.30 23.77 16.87
CA LEU A 277 4.96 25.13 16.44
C LEU A 277 4.38 25.97 17.59
N LYS A 278 3.41 25.45 18.34
CA LYS A 278 2.80 26.14 19.48
C LYS A 278 3.84 26.46 20.56
N ARG A 279 4.80 25.56 20.81
CA ARG A 279 5.89 25.80 21.77
C ARG A 279 6.84 26.91 21.32
N ILE A 280 7.27 26.92 20.05
CA ILE A 280 8.22 27.94 19.56
C ILE A 280 7.59 29.33 19.44
N LEU A 281 6.29 29.41 19.14
CA LEU A 281 5.57 30.67 19.02
C LEU A 281 5.21 31.29 20.39
N GLY A 282 5.09 30.46 21.42
CA GLY A 282 4.66 30.90 22.75
C GLY A 282 3.20 31.34 22.82
N PRO A 283 2.76 31.94 23.94
CA PRO A 283 1.34 32.21 24.23
C PRO A 283 0.76 33.45 23.54
N SER A 284 1.60 34.30 22.93
CA SER A 284 1.16 35.52 22.27
C SER A 284 1.98 35.73 21.00
N PRO A 285 1.82 34.84 20.01
CA PRO A 285 2.42 35.07 18.71
C PRO A 285 1.89 36.38 18.12
N GLY A 286 2.75 37.07 17.38
CA GLY A 286 2.29 38.15 16.51
C GLY A 286 1.39 37.62 15.40
N VAL A 287 1.22 38.42 14.35
CA VAL A 287 0.51 37.99 13.15
C VAL A 287 1.32 36.92 12.42
N ILE A 288 0.69 35.79 12.13
CA ILE A 288 1.33 34.67 11.42
C ILE A 288 0.59 34.42 10.11
N ASP A 289 1.30 34.61 9.01
CA ASP A 289 0.96 33.97 7.74
C ASP A 289 1.81 32.70 7.62
N LEU A 290 1.12 31.57 7.41
CA LEU A 290 1.73 30.24 7.36
C LEU A 290 1.51 29.59 6.00
N LEU A 291 2.57 28.98 5.47
CA LEU A 291 2.50 28.06 4.34
C LEU A 291 2.60 26.61 4.84
N ASP A 292 1.55 25.82 4.58
CA ASP A 292 1.54 24.37 4.75
C ASP A 292 2.11 23.71 3.49
N ALA A 293 3.40 23.40 3.55
CA ALA A 293 4.27 22.90 2.50
C ALA A 293 4.13 21.37 2.31
N GLY A 294 3.28 20.98 1.36
CA GLY A 294 2.80 19.61 1.18
C GLY A 294 1.62 19.35 2.12
N CYS A 295 0.56 20.16 1.98
CA CYS A 295 -0.56 20.17 2.92
C CYS A 295 -1.40 18.89 2.91
N GLY A 296 -1.27 18.04 1.88
CA GLY A 296 -2.02 16.79 1.76
C GLY A 296 -3.53 17.03 1.85
N THR A 297 -4.22 16.20 2.64
CA THR A 297 -5.65 16.36 2.96
C THR A 297 -5.94 17.44 4.01
N GLY A 298 -4.91 18.17 4.45
CA GLY A 298 -5.01 19.29 5.39
C GLY A 298 -5.00 18.92 6.87
N LEU A 299 -4.44 17.76 7.22
CA LEU A 299 -4.34 17.30 8.61
C LEU A 299 -3.55 18.26 9.50
N PHE A 300 -2.43 18.82 9.01
CA PHE A 300 -1.66 19.81 9.76
C PHE A 300 -2.44 21.12 9.92
N GLY A 301 -2.96 21.68 8.82
CA GLY A 301 -3.83 22.87 8.87
C GLY A 301 -4.95 22.80 9.91
N LYS A 302 -5.65 21.65 10.04
CA LYS A 302 -6.70 21.47 11.07
C LYS A 302 -6.19 21.77 12.49
N GLN A 303 -4.94 21.42 12.80
CA GLN A 303 -4.35 21.58 14.13
C GLN A 303 -3.96 23.03 14.46
N ILE A 304 -3.79 23.88 13.44
CA ILE A 304 -3.17 25.22 13.58
C ILE A 304 -4.02 26.38 13.03
N HIS A 305 -5.10 26.12 12.28
CA HIS A 305 -5.86 27.17 11.59
C HIS A 305 -6.41 28.27 12.53
N THR A 306 -6.61 27.98 13.81
CA THR A 306 -7.12 28.94 14.80
C THR A 306 -6.06 29.89 15.38
N ILE A 307 -4.77 29.63 15.13
CA ILE A 307 -3.65 30.42 15.67
C ILE A 307 -2.89 31.19 14.59
N VAL A 308 -3.33 31.12 13.34
CA VAL A 308 -2.76 31.83 12.19
C VAL A 308 -3.75 32.85 11.65
N ARG A 309 -3.24 33.92 11.03
CA ARG A 309 -4.07 34.90 10.31
C ARG A 309 -4.43 34.41 8.92
N ARG A 310 -3.42 33.88 8.21
CA ARG A 310 -3.53 33.36 6.85
C ARG A 310 -2.89 31.99 6.79
N LEU A 311 -3.58 31.05 6.15
CA LEU A 311 -3.12 29.69 5.93
C LEU A 311 -3.19 29.34 4.44
N ASP A 312 -2.04 29.29 3.80
CA ASP A 312 -1.92 28.82 2.41
C ASP A 312 -1.42 27.37 2.40
N GLY A 313 -1.93 26.56 1.48
CA GLY A 313 -1.48 25.19 1.28
C GLY A 313 -0.90 24.99 -0.11
N VAL A 314 0.20 24.26 -0.21
CA VAL A 314 0.76 23.80 -1.49
C VAL A 314 0.88 22.30 -1.48
N ASP A 315 0.50 21.65 -2.58
CA ASP A 315 0.68 20.21 -2.78
C ASP A 315 0.84 19.90 -4.28
N LEU A 316 1.52 18.79 -4.58
CA LEU A 316 1.70 18.34 -5.97
C LEU A 316 0.45 17.62 -6.51
N SER A 317 -0.36 17.04 -5.61
CA SER A 317 -1.57 16.29 -5.93
C SER A 317 -2.80 17.19 -5.89
N GLY A 318 -3.45 17.35 -7.05
CA GLY A 318 -4.75 18.01 -7.14
C GLY A 318 -5.84 17.27 -6.35
N GLY A 319 -5.75 15.94 -6.21
CA GLY A 319 -6.65 15.15 -5.36
C GLY A 319 -6.57 15.52 -3.88
N MET A 320 -5.36 15.66 -3.36
CA MET A 320 -5.10 16.10 -1.99
C MET A 320 -5.63 17.51 -1.73
N LEU A 321 -5.35 18.44 -2.64
CA LEU A 321 -5.84 19.82 -2.55
C LEU A 321 -7.38 19.90 -2.55
N ARG A 322 -8.06 19.10 -3.37
CA ARG A 322 -9.53 19.03 -3.34
C ARG A 322 -10.03 18.62 -1.95
N LYS A 323 -9.40 17.64 -1.31
CA LYS A 323 -9.75 17.20 0.05
C LYS A 323 -9.47 18.28 1.09
N ALA A 324 -8.29 18.88 1.08
CA ALA A 324 -7.96 20.01 1.95
C ALA A 324 -8.94 21.18 1.79
N GLY A 325 -9.36 21.47 0.55
CA GLY A 325 -10.33 22.53 0.27
C GLY A 325 -11.70 22.29 0.90
N THR A 326 -12.12 21.05 1.09
CA THR A 326 -13.41 20.74 1.76
C THR A 326 -13.45 21.21 3.22
N LEU A 327 -12.30 21.44 3.84
CA LEU A 327 -12.20 21.90 5.22
C LEU A 327 -12.57 23.37 5.39
N GLY A 328 -12.44 24.18 4.33
CA GLY A 328 -12.70 25.63 4.38
C GLY A 328 -11.77 26.40 5.33
N ILE A 329 -10.58 25.86 5.63
CA ILE A 329 -9.59 26.46 6.55
C ILE A 329 -8.40 27.12 5.84
N TYR A 330 -8.24 26.88 4.54
CA TYR A 330 -7.15 27.43 3.73
C TYR A 330 -7.64 28.67 2.98
N ASP A 331 -6.86 29.75 3.01
CA ASP A 331 -7.09 30.96 2.23
C ASP A 331 -6.74 30.76 0.75
N GLU A 332 -5.71 29.95 0.48
CA GLU A 332 -5.26 29.60 -0.86
C GLU A 332 -4.75 28.16 -0.91
N LEU A 333 -5.03 27.46 -2.02
CA LEU A 333 -4.56 26.10 -2.28
C LEU A 333 -3.89 26.08 -3.66
N ILE A 334 -2.64 25.65 -3.70
CA ILE A 334 -1.74 25.82 -4.84
C ILE A 334 -1.26 24.44 -5.29
N GLU A 335 -1.56 24.09 -6.55
CA GLU A 335 -1.04 22.87 -7.17
C GLU A 335 0.34 23.15 -7.78
N ALA A 336 1.41 22.76 -7.07
CA ALA A 336 2.78 23.00 -7.50
C ALA A 336 3.77 22.04 -6.84
N GLU A 337 4.93 21.85 -7.47
CA GLU A 337 6.07 21.22 -6.79
C GLU A 337 6.59 22.17 -5.70
N LEU A 338 6.83 21.61 -4.51
CA LEU A 338 7.10 22.36 -3.30
C LEU A 338 8.30 23.30 -3.45
N THR A 339 9.44 22.78 -3.93
CA THR A 339 10.68 23.56 -4.04
C THR A 339 10.52 24.68 -5.06
N ALA A 340 9.93 24.38 -6.22
CA ALA A 340 9.65 25.36 -7.26
C ALA A 340 8.70 26.47 -6.77
N HIS A 341 7.67 26.10 -6.00
CA HIS A 341 6.77 27.08 -5.40
C HIS A 341 7.51 27.97 -4.40
N LEU A 342 8.29 27.39 -3.48
CA LEU A 342 9.07 28.15 -2.50
C LEU A 342 10.05 29.12 -3.15
N GLN A 343 10.70 28.73 -4.24
CA GLN A 343 11.62 29.59 -5.01
C GLN A 343 10.91 30.77 -5.69
N SER A 344 9.60 30.67 -5.94
CA SER A 344 8.82 31.77 -6.51
C SER A 344 8.44 32.84 -5.50
N LEU A 345 8.60 32.56 -4.20
CA LEU A 345 8.25 33.42 -3.09
C LEU A 345 9.45 34.24 -2.62
N SER A 346 9.19 35.39 -1.98
CA SER A 346 10.25 36.24 -1.41
C SER A 346 9.77 36.92 -0.14
N GLY A 347 10.15 36.37 1.02
CA GLY A 347 9.88 36.98 2.33
C GLY A 347 8.39 37.21 2.62
N GLN A 348 7.54 36.23 2.34
CA GLN A 348 6.08 36.35 2.46
C GLN A 348 5.54 35.76 3.77
N TYR A 349 6.12 34.67 4.25
CA TYR A 349 5.55 33.90 5.37
C TYR A 349 6.35 34.08 6.66
N GLN A 350 5.68 34.01 7.81
CA GLN A 350 6.35 33.92 9.12
C GLN A 350 6.68 32.48 9.48
N VAL A 351 5.91 31.53 8.95
CA VAL A 351 6.10 30.10 9.19
C VAL A 351 5.93 29.34 7.89
N ILE A 352 6.84 28.41 7.62
CA ILE A 352 6.70 27.38 6.60
C ILE A 352 6.75 26.04 7.32
N ALA A 353 5.70 25.23 7.17
CA ALA A 353 5.56 23.95 7.86
C ALA A 353 5.44 22.81 6.86
N SER A 354 6.21 21.74 7.00
CA SER A 354 6.15 20.59 6.10
C SER A 354 6.07 19.27 6.87
N ALA A 355 4.85 18.77 7.06
CA ALA A 355 4.60 17.52 7.78
C ALA A 355 4.62 16.33 6.81
N ASP A 356 5.60 15.44 6.96
CA ASP A 356 5.74 14.16 6.24
C ASP A 356 5.90 14.26 4.72
N THR A 357 6.22 15.44 4.19
CA THR A 357 6.51 15.64 2.76
C THR A 357 7.99 15.46 2.43
N LEU A 358 8.89 15.89 3.33
CA LEU A 358 10.34 15.84 3.06
C LEU A 358 10.92 14.42 3.10
N CYS A 359 10.13 13.43 3.52
CA CYS A 359 10.49 12.01 3.35
C CYS A 359 10.46 11.55 1.88
N TYR A 360 10.05 12.40 0.92
CA TYR A 360 10.20 12.14 -0.51
C TYR A 360 11.42 12.85 -1.13
N PHE A 361 12.20 13.57 -0.32
CA PHE A 361 13.39 14.30 -0.74
C PHE A 361 14.61 13.64 -0.10
N GLY A 362 15.54 13.14 -0.90
CA GLY A 362 16.86 12.75 -0.41
C GLY A 362 17.63 13.99 -0.03
N ASP A 363 18.08 14.72 -1.04
CA ASP A 363 18.71 16.02 -0.86
C ASP A 363 17.65 17.06 -0.47
N ILE A 364 17.83 17.67 0.71
CA ILE A 364 16.94 18.69 1.26
C ILE A 364 17.63 20.06 1.34
N ASP A 365 18.86 20.22 0.83
CA ASP A 365 19.48 21.54 0.66
C ASP A 365 18.63 22.47 -0.21
N PRO A 366 18.09 22.05 -1.37
CA PRO A 366 17.32 22.95 -2.23
C PRO A 366 16.05 23.48 -1.57
N VAL A 367 15.33 22.62 -0.85
CA VAL A 367 14.08 23.00 -0.17
C VAL A 367 14.37 23.88 1.05
N ALA A 368 15.43 23.61 1.82
CA ALA A 368 15.82 24.45 2.94
C ALA A 368 16.23 25.85 2.47
N LEU A 369 17.03 25.95 1.40
CA LEU A 369 17.42 27.24 0.82
C LEU A 369 16.22 28.04 0.28
N ALA A 370 15.30 27.35 -0.42
CA ALA A 370 14.09 27.98 -0.93
C ALA A 370 13.18 28.46 0.21
N ALA A 371 12.99 27.65 1.25
CA ALA A 371 12.24 28.02 2.45
C ALA A 371 12.86 29.23 3.16
N HIS A 372 14.20 29.27 3.27
CA HIS A 372 14.89 30.44 3.84
C HIS A 372 14.54 31.71 3.06
N GLY A 373 14.55 31.68 1.72
CA GLY A 373 14.18 32.82 0.87
C GLY A 373 12.70 33.24 1.00
N ALA A 374 11.80 32.28 1.13
CA ALA A 374 10.36 32.49 1.25
C ALA A 374 9.92 33.04 2.63
N LEU A 375 10.71 32.77 3.68
CA LEU A 375 10.45 33.25 5.04
C LEU A 375 10.79 34.74 5.21
N THR A 376 10.02 35.43 6.04
CA THR A 376 10.41 36.75 6.56
C THR A 376 11.61 36.64 7.52
N PRO A 377 12.40 37.71 7.71
CA PRO A 377 13.42 37.72 8.76
C PRO A 377 12.81 37.41 10.13
N GLY A 378 13.47 36.54 10.89
CA GLY A 378 12.95 36.01 12.16
C GLY A 378 11.90 34.90 12.04
N GLY A 379 11.51 34.51 10.83
CA GLY A 379 10.54 33.44 10.55
C GLY A 379 11.07 32.03 10.79
N TRP A 380 10.16 31.06 10.82
CA TRP A 380 10.44 29.68 11.19
C TRP A 380 10.19 28.69 10.06
N LEU A 381 11.15 27.81 9.82
CA LEU A 381 10.95 26.58 9.08
C LEU A 381 10.72 25.46 10.09
N ILE A 382 9.62 24.72 9.95
CA ILE A 382 9.35 23.51 10.72
C ILE A 382 9.04 22.35 9.77
N PHE A 383 9.54 21.15 10.04
CA PHE A 383 9.29 20.00 9.19
C PHE A 383 9.53 18.67 9.92
N SER A 384 9.10 17.57 9.31
CA SER A 384 9.46 16.22 9.75
C SER A 384 10.17 15.42 8.65
N VAL A 385 11.05 14.52 9.08
CA VAL A 385 11.73 13.53 8.22
C VAL A 385 11.83 12.18 8.94
N GLU A 386 12.01 11.08 8.21
CA GLU A 386 12.33 9.78 8.84
C GLU A 386 13.78 9.80 9.36
N ASP A 387 14.05 9.17 10.51
CA ASP A 387 15.39 9.17 11.13
C ASP A 387 16.25 8.07 10.48
N GLY A 388 17.39 8.50 9.96
CA GLY A 388 18.41 7.65 9.35
C GLY A 388 19.24 6.87 10.36
N LEU A 389 18.62 6.09 11.25
CA LEU A 389 19.35 5.37 12.30
C LEU A 389 20.44 4.46 11.72
N ASP A 390 21.66 4.58 12.26
CA ASP A 390 22.82 3.71 11.98
C ASP A 390 23.34 3.66 10.52
N GLN A 391 22.94 4.60 9.66
CA GLN A 391 23.47 4.70 8.28
C GLN A 391 24.72 5.60 8.19
N GLU A 392 25.60 5.34 7.22
CA GLU A 392 26.83 6.14 6.99
C GLU A 392 26.54 7.42 6.18
N ASP A 393 25.61 7.35 5.23
CA ASP A 393 25.23 8.46 4.35
C ASP A 393 24.35 9.49 5.07
N GLY A 394 24.42 10.76 4.68
CA GLY A 394 23.57 11.81 5.27
C GLY A 394 22.06 11.56 5.09
N HIS A 395 21.71 10.98 3.94
CA HIS A 395 20.35 10.58 3.59
C HIS A 395 20.35 9.27 2.81
N ARG A 396 19.24 8.54 2.80
CA ARG A 396 19.11 7.29 2.02
C ARG A 396 17.66 6.99 1.70
N LEU A 397 17.41 6.56 0.46
CA LEU A 397 16.13 5.95 0.07
C LEU A 397 16.01 4.57 0.72
N GLN A 398 14.99 4.38 1.54
CA GLN A 398 14.71 3.11 2.20
C GLN A 398 13.80 2.24 1.33
N PHE A 399 13.74 0.93 1.64
CA PHE A 399 12.91 -0.03 0.90
C PHE A 399 11.41 0.30 0.94
N ASN A 400 10.96 1.06 1.94
CA ASN A 400 9.57 1.55 2.05
C ASN A 400 9.25 2.67 1.03
N GLY A 401 10.21 3.07 0.20
CA GLY A 401 10.05 4.11 -0.83
C GLY A 401 10.22 5.54 -0.31
N ARG A 402 10.62 5.72 0.96
CA ARG A 402 10.84 7.04 1.58
C ARG A 402 12.29 7.24 1.96
N TYR A 403 12.74 8.48 1.94
CA TYR A 403 14.05 8.89 2.41
C TYR A 403 14.07 9.04 3.92
N ALA A 404 15.16 8.56 4.52
CA ALA A 404 15.53 8.85 5.90
C ALA A 404 16.79 9.70 5.95
N HIS A 405 16.87 10.57 6.96
CA HIS A 405 17.90 11.59 7.11
C HIS A 405 18.54 11.49 8.49
N ARG A 406 19.87 11.54 8.54
CA ARG A 406 20.59 11.61 9.83
C ARG A 406 20.46 12.99 10.44
N GLU A 407 20.38 13.04 11.76
CA GLU A 407 20.28 14.31 12.50
C GLU A 407 21.42 15.28 12.19
N ASP A 408 22.66 14.81 12.09
CA ASP A 408 23.83 15.65 11.80
C ASP A 408 23.79 16.22 10.38
N TYR A 409 23.31 15.44 9.42
CA TYR A 409 23.03 15.91 8.06
C TYR A 409 21.96 17.02 8.07
N VAL A 410 20.84 16.81 8.77
CA VAL A 410 19.78 17.84 8.90
C VAL A 410 20.32 19.13 9.53
N ARG A 411 21.12 19.04 10.60
CA ARG A 411 21.78 20.21 11.21
C ARG A 411 22.69 20.93 10.22
N ALA A 412 23.46 20.18 9.44
CA ALA A 412 24.36 20.74 8.45
C ALA A 412 23.61 21.43 7.30
N VAL A 413 22.51 20.85 6.82
CA VAL A 413 21.61 21.47 5.82
C VAL A 413 21.08 22.80 6.31
N LEU A 414 20.51 22.83 7.53
CA LEU A 414 19.95 24.04 8.12
C LEU A 414 21.00 25.14 8.27
N ALA A 415 22.21 24.79 8.73
CA ALA A 415 23.32 25.73 8.84
C ALA A 415 23.76 26.27 7.45
N ARG A 416 23.86 25.42 6.43
CA ARG A 416 24.22 25.83 5.06
C ARG A 416 23.17 26.75 4.44
N ALA A 417 21.89 26.50 4.72
CA ALA A 417 20.77 27.33 4.27
C ALA A 417 20.65 28.66 5.04
N GLY A 418 21.44 28.86 6.11
CA GLY A 418 21.48 30.11 6.87
C GLY A 418 20.50 30.18 8.05
N PHE A 419 19.94 29.04 8.49
CA PHE A 419 19.12 28.99 9.69
C PHE A 419 19.97 28.91 10.97
N GLU A 420 19.42 29.47 12.04
CA GLU A 420 20.00 29.46 13.39
C GLU A 420 19.12 28.66 14.36
N GLU A 421 19.71 28.31 15.51
CA GLU A 421 19.03 27.68 16.66
C GLU A 421 18.20 26.42 16.32
N PRO A 422 18.77 25.39 15.65
CA PRO A 422 18.01 24.22 15.24
C PRO A 422 17.55 23.39 16.45
N VAL A 423 16.23 23.30 16.63
CA VAL A 423 15.55 22.36 17.52
C VAL A 423 15.27 21.10 16.71
N ILE A 424 15.80 19.97 17.16
CA ILE A 424 15.55 18.66 16.52
C ILE A 424 15.20 17.67 17.62
N GLU A 425 14.02 17.08 17.51
CA GLU A 425 13.48 16.11 18.46
C GLU A 425 13.29 14.75 17.79
N LYS A 426 13.81 13.69 18.42
CA LYS A 426 13.58 12.32 17.98
C LYS A 426 12.19 11.88 18.41
N VAL A 427 11.40 11.37 17.47
CA VAL A 427 10.01 10.98 17.66
C VAL A 427 9.72 9.64 17.00
N THR A 428 8.51 9.12 17.25
CA THR A 428 7.90 8.09 16.41
C THR A 428 6.84 8.77 15.54
N LEU A 429 6.97 8.70 14.21
CA LEU A 429 6.05 9.37 13.29
C LEU A 429 4.76 8.57 13.06
N ARG A 430 4.89 7.24 13.08
CA ARG A 430 3.81 6.28 12.85
C ARG A 430 4.23 4.88 13.28
N MET A 431 3.27 3.97 13.27
CA MET A 431 3.45 2.53 13.36
C MET A 431 3.26 1.90 11.99
N GLU A 432 4.20 1.06 11.56
CA GLU A 432 4.09 0.24 10.36
C GLU A 432 4.29 -1.22 10.73
N MET A 433 3.34 -2.10 10.40
CA MET A 433 3.42 -3.53 10.74
C MET A 433 3.74 -3.76 12.24
N ALA A 434 3.10 -2.97 13.11
CA ALA A 434 3.31 -2.93 14.56
C ALA A 434 4.73 -2.53 15.02
N LYS A 435 5.58 -2.01 14.12
CA LYS A 435 6.90 -1.44 14.45
C LYS A 435 6.86 0.10 14.40
N PRO A 436 7.52 0.79 15.33
CA PRO A 436 7.61 2.25 15.27
C PRO A 436 8.51 2.68 14.10
N VAL A 437 8.07 3.68 13.35
CA VAL A 437 8.90 4.38 12.36
C VAL A 437 9.54 5.58 13.06
N PRO A 438 10.87 5.55 13.29
CA PRO A 438 11.57 6.65 13.93
C PRO A 438 11.64 7.86 12.98
N GLY A 439 11.55 9.05 13.54
CA GLY A 439 11.64 10.28 12.79
C GLY A 439 12.21 11.43 13.59
N LEU A 440 12.42 12.54 12.90
CA LEU A 440 12.84 13.81 13.45
C LEU A 440 11.74 14.83 13.21
N VAL A 441 11.42 15.62 14.23
CA VAL A 441 10.67 16.87 14.09
C VAL A 441 11.64 18.01 14.30
N CYS A 442 11.72 18.91 13.33
CA CYS A 442 12.74 19.92 13.22
C CYS A 442 12.10 21.31 13.21
N ALA A 443 12.74 22.27 13.87
CA ALA A 443 12.45 23.70 13.74
C ALA A 443 13.76 24.47 13.67
N ALA A 444 13.83 25.48 12.80
CA ALA A 444 14.98 26.37 12.72
C ALA A 444 14.54 27.77 12.31
N ARG A 445 15.26 28.78 12.80
CA ARG A 445 14.88 30.18 12.66
C ARG A 445 15.73 30.88 11.62
N ARG A 446 15.09 31.62 10.71
CA ARG A 446 15.78 32.55 9.83
C ARG A 446 16.24 33.77 10.67
N PRO A 447 17.49 34.24 10.55
CA PRO A 447 17.96 35.43 11.25
C PRO A 447 17.08 36.67 10.98
N ALA A 448 17.01 37.57 11.96
CA ALA A 448 16.18 38.77 11.95
C ALA A 448 16.70 39.90 11.04
#